data_AF-A0AAQ2IQ24-F1
#
_entry.id   AF-A0AAQ2IQ24-F1
#
_cell.length_a   1.000
_cell.length_b   1.000
_cell.length_c   1.000
_cell.angle_alpha   90.00
_cell.angle_beta   90.00
_cell.angle_gamma   90.00
#
_symmetry.space_group_name_H-M   'P 1'
#
loop_
_entity.id
_entity.type
_entity.pdbx_description
1 polymer ?
#
loop_
_entity_poly.entity_id
_entity_poly.type
_entity_poly.pdbx_seq_one_letter_code
_entity_poly.pdbx_strand_id
1 'polypeptide(L)' 'NLTMEQMTDLGLYISEPRSDAETDHPFAEPCIIVLNEDNQVQMLDKSNSPFVRPSLKQLLGGIKFSRENDYPIRGTFIK' A
#
# COMPACT_ATOMS: atom_id res chain seq x y z
N ASN A 1 10.97 11.23 4.79
CA ASN A 1 10.90 10.41 3.56
C ASN A 1 11.51 9.06 3.81
N LEU A 2 11.02 8.04 3.12
CA LEU A 2 11.61 6.70 3.15
C LEU A 2 12.95 6.71 2.40
N THR A 3 13.89 5.86 2.83
CA THR A 3 15.12 5.61 2.06
C THR A 3 14.81 4.75 0.83
N MET A 4 15.70 4.75 -0.17
CA MET A 4 15.57 3.85 -1.33
C MET A 4 15.46 2.38 -0.90
N GLU A 5 16.29 1.96 0.05
CA GLU A 5 16.25 0.61 0.64
C GLU A 5 14.89 0.31 1.26
N GLN A 6 14.36 1.21 2.10
CA GLN A 6 13.03 1.02 2.71
C GLN A 6 11.91 0.94 1.66
N MET A 7 11.96 1.75 0.60
CA MET A 7 10.96 1.70 -0.47
C MET A 7 11.01 0.39 -1.24
N THR A 8 12.22 -0.12 -1.51
CA THR A 8 12.43 -1.42 -2.15
C THR A 8 11.98 -2.57 -1.26
N ASP A 9 12.34 -2.56 0.02
CA ASP A 9 11.97 -3.60 1.00
C ASP A 9 10.45 -3.69 1.19
N LEU A 10 9.77 -2.54 1.19
CA LEU A 10 8.30 -2.46 1.24
C LEU A 10 7.63 -2.79 -0.11
N GLY A 11 8.40 -2.98 -1.18
CA GLY A 11 7.90 -3.30 -2.51
C GLY A 11 7.07 -2.17 -3.15
N LEU A 12 7.35 -0.92 -2.79
CA LEU A 12 6.65 0.27 -3.31
C LEU A 12 7.02 0.53 -4.77
N TYR A 13 6.12 1.18 -5.50
CA TYR A 13 6.54 1.83 -6.74
C TYR A 13 7.33 3.10 -6.38
N ILE A 14 8.45 3.30 -7.08
CA ILE A 14 9.35 4.42 -6.86
C ILE A 14 9.37 5.25 -8.14
N SER A 15 9.13 6.54 -8.00
CA SER A 15 9.13 7.50 -9.10
C SER A 15 10.39 8.35 -9.06
N GLU A 16 10.99 8.53 -10.24
CA GLU A 16 11.93 9.61 -10.49
C GLU A 16 11.15 10.92 -10.66
N PRO A 17 11.56 12.03 -10.01
CA PRO A 17 10.91 13.32 -10.18
C PRO A 17 11.02 13.78 -11.63
N ARG A 18 9.92 14.35 -12.15
CA ARG A 18 9.80 14.85 -13.53
C ARG A 18 10.10 16.33 -13.63
N SER A 19 10.14 17.04 -12.50
CA SER A 19 10.51 18.44 -12.42
C SER A 19 10.93 18.82 -11.00
N ASP A 20 11.67 19.91 -10.87
CA ASP A 20 12.11 20.48 -9.59
C ASP A 20 10.95 20.89 -8.65
N ALA A 21 9.73 20.99 -9.19
CA ALA A 21 8.53 21.30 -8.40
C ALA A 21 8.00 20.11 -7.59
N GLU A 22 8.43 18.88 -7.92
CA GLU A 22 8.04 17.68 -7.17
C GLU A 22 8.99 17.44 -5.99
N THR A 23 10.23 17.02 -6.31
CA THR A 23 11.27 16.68 -5.34
C THR A 23 12.63 16.60 -6.07
N ASP A 24 13.74 16.67 -5.33
CA ASP A 24 15.12 16.54 -5.83
C ASP A 24 15.67 15.10 -5.72
N HIS A 25 14.84 14.14 -5.31
CA HIS A 25 15.19 12.73 -5.13
C HIS A 25 14.03 11.78 -5.50
N PRO A 26 14.30 10.49 -5.76
CA PRO A 26 13.25 9.50 -5.96
C PRO A 26 12.34 9.36 -4.74
N PHE A 27 11.06 9.10 -4.98
CA PHE A 27 10.04 9.04 -3.93
C PHE A 27 9.05 7.89 -4.14
N ALA A 28 8.39 7.51 -3.05
CA ALA A 28 7.40 6.45 -3.06
C ALA A 28 6.06 6.94 -3.63
N GLU A 29 5.49 6.16 -4.54
CA GLU A 29 4.09 6.28 -4.93
C GLU A 29 3.14 5.76 -3.82
N PRO A 30 1.83 6.09 -3.88
CA PRO A 30 0.88 5.68 -2.87
C PRO A 30 0.78 4.17 -2.68
N CYS A 31 0.80 3.76 -1.41
CA CYS A 31 0.58 2.40 -0.98
C CYS A 31 -0.11 2.40 0.39
N ILE A 32 -1.02 1.45 0.60
CA ILE A 32 -1.64 1.15 1.88
C ILE A 32 -1.42 -0.33 2.15
N ILE A 33 -0.79 -0.63 3.28
CA ILE A 33 -0.55 -1.98 3.78
C ILE A 33 -1.30 -2.11 5.10
N VAL A 34 -2.24 -3.06 5.17
CA VAL A 34 -2.95 -3.40 6.42
C VAL A 34 -2.44 -4.75 6.90
N LEU A 35 -1.85 -4.77 8.09
CA LEU A 35 -1.43 -5.99 8.78
C LEU A 35 -2.53 -6.47 9.74
N ASN A 36 -2.73 -7.78 9.81
CA ASN A 36 -3.55 -8.40 10.85
C ASN A 36 -2.73 -8.65 12.14
N GLU A 37 -3.37 -9.24 13.16
CA GLU A 37 -2.74 -9.53 14.45
C GLU A 37 -1.59 -10.55 14.39
N ASP A 38 -1.55 -11.37 13.33
CA ASP A 38 -0.47 -12.31 13.04
C ASP A 38 0.69 -11.69 12.24
N ASN A 39 0.71 -10.36 12.08
CA ASN A 39 1.65 -9.61 11.24
C ASN A 39 1.64 -10.04 9.76
N GLN A 40 0.52 -10.57 9.27
CA GLN A 40 0.34 -10.91 7.86
C GLN A 40 -0.38 -9.78 7.11
N VAL A 41 -0.08 -9.61 5.82
CA VAL A 41 -0.76 -8.63 4.98
C VAL A 41 -2.20 -9.09 4.71
N GLN A 42 -3.16 -8.42 5.33
CA GLN A 42 -4.59 -8.68 5.15
C GLN A 42 -5.16 -7.95 3.93
N MET A 43 -4.69 -6.71 3.70
CA MET A 43 -5.10 -5.88 2.57
C MET A 43 -3.90 -5.12 2.03
N LEU A 44 -3.82 -5.03 0.71
CA LEU A 44 -2.81 -4.25 -0.01
C LEU A 44 -3.50 -3.45 -1.10
N ASP A 45 -3.31 -2.13 -1.06
CA ASP A 45 -3.57 -1.24 -2.19
C ASP A 45 -2.23 -0.60 -2.59
N LYS A 46 -1.81 -0.79 -3.83
CA LYS A 46 -0.55 -0.24 -4.35
C LYS A 46 -0.79 0.33 -5.73
N SER A 47 -0.46 1.61 -5.89
CA SER A 47 -0.70 2.34 -7.13
C SER A 47 0.61 2.94 -7.65
N ASN A 48 0.78 2.96 -8.97
CA ASN A 48 1.84 3.70 -9.67
C ASN A 48 1.39 5.10 -10.14
N SER A 49 0.22 5.54 -9.66
CA SER A 49 -0.39 6.81 -9.98
C SER A 49 -0.74 7.55 -8.68
N PRO A 50 -0.46 8.86 -8.57
CA PRO A 50 -0.69 9.61 -7.35
C PRO A 50 -2.19 9.77 -7.03
N PHE A 51 -3.06 9.53 -8.03
CA PHE A 51 -4.50 9.78 -7.98
C PHE A 51 -5.33 8.57 -7.57
N VAL A 52 -4.78 7.36 -7.69
CA VAL A 52 -5.53 6.13 -7.40
C VAL A 52 -5.27 5.75 -5.94
N ARG A 53 -6.28 6.00 -5.10
CA ARG A 53 -6.29 5.67 -3.68
C ARG A 53 -7.72 5.29 -3.26
N PRO A 54 -7.91 4.32 -2.36
CA PRO A 54 -9.23 3.99 -1.86
C PRO A 54 -9.77 5.11 -0.98
N SER A 55 -11.10 5.23 -0.93
CA SER A 55 -11.76 6.05 0.09
C SER A 55 -11.42 5.51 1.48
N LEU A 56 -10.94 6.36 2.38
CA LEU A 56 -10.63 5.97 3.76
C LEU A 56 -11.86 5.41 4.49
N LYS A 57 -13.06 5.91 4.17
CA LYS A 57 -14.32 5.39 4.72
C LYS A 57 -14.57 3.96 4.26
N GLN A 58 -14.29 3.65 2.99
CA GLN A 58 -14.45 2.30 2.45
C GLN A 58 -13.41 1.35 3.01
N LEU A 59 -12.15 1.78 3.10
CA LEU A 59 -11.06 1.01 3.72
C LEU A 59 -11.40 0.66 5.18
N LEU A 60 -11.82 1.63 5.98
CA LEU A 60 -12.22 1.40 7.37
C LEU A 60 -13.39 0.42 7.47
N GLY A 61 -14.39 0.53 6.58
CA GLY A 61 -15.50 -0.41 6.51
C GLY A 61 -15.04 -1.83 6.22
N GLY A 62 -14.13 -2.00 5.26
CA GLY A 62 -13.50 -3.29 4.95
C GLY A 62 -12.74 -3.87 6.14
N ILE A 63 -11.93 -3.06 6.83
CA ILE A 63 -11.17 -3.49 8.02
C ILE A 63 -12.10 -3.99 9.13
N LYS A 64 -13.19 -3.26 9.42
CA LYS A 64 -14.20 -3.69 10.40
C LYS A 64 -14.85 -5.01 10.01
N PHE A 65 -15.31 -5.09 8.77
CA PHE A 65 -15.93 -6.32 8.25
C PHE A 65 -14.97 -7.51 8.33
N SER A 66 -13.70 -7.34 7.96
CA SER A 66 -12.70 -8.41 8.05
C SER A 66 -12.49 -8.92 9.47
N ARG A 67 -12.47 -8.02 10.47
CA ARG A 67 -12.34 -8.38 11.88
C ARG A 67 -13.59 -9.05 12.45
N GLU A 68 -14.78 -8.61 12.04
CA GLU A 68 -16.05 -9.15 12.55
C GLU A 68 -16.41 -10.52 11.98
N ASN A 69 -15.82 -10.88 10.83
CA ASN A 69 -16.21 -12.07 10.06
C ASN A 69 -15.03 -13.03 9.81
N ASP A 70 -13.92 -12.88 10.54
CA ASP A 70 -12.69 -13.68 10.35
C ASP A 70 -12.31 -13.83 8.87
N TYR A 71 -12.39 -12.71 8.12
CA TYR A 71 -12.37 -12.78 6.67
C TYR A 71 -10.98 -13.21 6.16
N PRO A 72 -10.89 -14.26 5.32
CA PRO A 72 -9.61 -14.82 4.96
C PRO A 72 -8.78 -13.87 4.08
N ILE A 73 -7.47 -14.01 4.16
CA ILE A 73 -6.55 -13.40 3.19
C ILE A 73 -6.87 -13.95 1.80
N ARG A 74 -6.94 -13.07 0.80
CA ARG A 74 -7.22 -13.42 -0.60
C ARG A 74 -6.01 -13.18 -1.48
N GLY A 75 -6.03 -13.71 -2.71
CA GLY A 75 -4.93 -13.55 -3.66
C GLY A 75 -3.77 -14.54 -3.48
N THR A 76 -4.03 -15.69 -2.86
CA THR A 76 -3.01 -16.69 -2.47
C THR A 76 -2.83 -17.84 -3.48
N PHE A 77 -3.42 -17.74 -4.68
CA PHE A 77 -3.28 -18.78 -5.70
C PHE A 77 -1.85 -18.82 -6.23
N ILE A 78 -1.22 -20.00 -6.18
CA ILE A 78 0.10 -20.27 -6.75
C ILE A 78 -0.12 -21.24 -7.91
N LYS A 79 0.47 -20.92 -9.07
CA LYS A 79 0.43 -21.78 -10.25
C LYS A 79 1.55 -22.81 -10.21
#